data_AF-A0A078GPP3-F1
#
_entry.id   AF-A0A078GPP3-F1
#
_cell.length_a   1.000
_cell.length_b   1.000
_cell.length_c   1.000
_cell.angle_alpha   90.00
_cell.angle_beta   90.00
_cell.angle_gamma   90.00
#
_symmetry.space_group_name_H-M   'P 1'
#
loop_
_entity.id
_entity.type
_entity.pdbx_description
1 polymer ?
#
loop_
_entity_poly.entity_id
_entity_poly.type
_entity_poly.pdbx_seq_one_letter_code
_entity_poly.pdbx_strand_id
1 'polypeptide(L)'
;MSCDAFDRFRGEDSRFKETLARDVRGMLQLFQVAHLGTPSEDIMDEALSFTRNHLESLDGHNASSAIAPHLFKHIQNALYIPRYGNIEVLVAREYISYYEQDESHNEIILKFAKLNFNFCQFLCIQEIETLTRWWKDLDLASKLPHIRDRVVECHFMSLGAYFEQQYSLGRIIVAKITMIVVVVDDTYDAYATLI
;
A
#
# COMPACT_ATOMS: atom_id res chain seq x y z
N MET A 1 -21.27 3.96 -1.24
CA MET A 1 -21.80 4.03 -2.61
C MET A 1 -22.24 2.62 -2.97
N SER A 2 -23.44 2.43 -3.55
CA SER A 2 -23.92 1.08 -3.90
C SER A 2 -23.17 0.51 -5.11
N CYS A 3 -23.00 -0.82 -5.17
CA CYS A 3 -22.46 -1.53 -6.32
C CYS A 3 -23.35 -1.44 -7.58
N ASP A 4 -24.63 -1.08 -7.44
CA ASP A 4 -25.55 -0.89 -8.57
C ASP A 4 -25.03 0.15 -9.58
N ALA A 5 -24.11 1.04 -9.15
CA ALA A 5 -23.42 1.96 -10.04
C ALA A 5 -22.62 1.26 -11.16
N PHE A 6 -22.28 -0.02 -11.00
CA PHE A 6 -21.57 -0.83 -11.98
C PHE A 6 -22.50 -1.52 -12.98
N ASP A 7 -23.81 -1.59 -12.75
CA ASP A 7 -24.75 -2.30 -13.63
C ASP A 7 -24.79 -1.73 -15.04
N ARG A 8 -24.59 -0.41 -15.20
CA ARG A 8 -24.47 0.23 -16.53
C ARG A 8 -23.32 -0.31 -17.37
N PHE A 9 -22.32 -0.92 -16.74
CA PHE A 9 -21.16 -1.54 -17.39
C PHE A 9 -21.34 -3.06 -17.61
N ARG A 10 -22.47 -3.65 -17.17
CA ARG A 10 -22.81 -5.05 -17.40
C ARG A 10 -23.71 -5.24 -18.63
N GLY A 11 -23.51 -6.35 -19.34
CA GLY A 11 -24.32 -6.78 -20.48
C GLY A 11 -25.61 -7.47 -20.05
N GLU A 12 -26.40 -7.91 -21.04
CA GLU A 12 -27.65 -8.67 -20.80
C GLU A 12 -27.38 -10.03 -20.13
N ASP A 13 -26.18 -10.58 -20.31
CA ASP A 13 -25.71 -11.80 -19.66
C ASP A 13 -25.23 -11.57 -18.22
N SER A 14 -25.44 -10.38 -17.68
CA SER A 14 -24.97 -9.94 -16.37
C SER A 14 -23.44 -9.98 -16.21
N ARG A 15 -22.65 -10.04 -17.28
CA ARG A 15 -21.18 -9.93 -17.17
C ARG A 15 -20.70 -8.54 -17.58
N PHE A 16 -19.51 -8.16 -17.13
CA PHE A 16 -18.88 -6.91 -17.56
C PHE A 16 -18.69 -6.89 -19.09
N LYS A 17 -19.05 -5.78 -19.73
CA LYS A 17 -18.97 -5.64 -21.19
C LYS A 17 -17.51 -5.71 -21.66
N GLU A 18 -17.22 -6.60 -22.61
CA GLU A 18 -15.91 -6.70 -23.27
C GLU A 18 -15.43 -5.38 -23.90
N THR A 19 -16.35 -4.48 -24.26
CA THR A 19 -16.00 -3.15 -24.78
C THR A 19 -15.22 -2.29 -23.78
N LEU A 20 -15.30 -2.59 -22.49
CA LEU A 20 -14.54 -1.91 -21.42
C LEU A 20 -13.03 -2.15 -21.56
N ALA A 21 -12.61 -3.23 -22.23
CA ALA A 21 -11.20 -3.54 -22.48
C ALA A 21 -10.44 -2.42 -23.21
N ARG A 22 -11.17 -1.53 -23.90
CA ARG A 22 -10.59 -0.36 -24.59
C ARG A 22 -10.23 0.78 -23.65
N ASP A 23 -10.91 0.89 -22.50
CA ASP A 23 -10.63 1.91 -21.50
C ASP A 23 -9.70 1.36 -20.42
N VAL A 24 -8.41 1.34 -20.73
CA VAL A 24 -7.36 0.81 -19.84
C VAL A 24 -7.34 1.53 -18.49
N ARG A 25 -7.52 2.86 -18.46
CA ARG A 25 -7.55 3.63 -17.21
C ARG A 25 -8.80 3.31 -16.39
N GLY A 26 -9.96 3.17 -17.05
CA GLY A 26 -11.20 2.72 -16.43
C GLY A 26 -11.07 1.33 -15.82
N MET A 27 -10.46 0.37 -16.53
CA MET A 27 -10.20 -0.98 -16.02
C MET A 27 -9.27 -0.98 -14.81
N LEU A 28 -8.18 -0.21 -14.86
CA LEU A 28 -7.28 -0.08 -13.72
C LEU A 28 -8.01 0.48 -12.51
N GLN A 29 -8.84 1.51 -12.68
CA GLN A 29 -9.60 2.07 -11.57
C GLN A 29 -10.66 1.10 -11.04
N LEU A 30 -11.33 0.33 -11.91
CA LEU A 30 -12.26 -0.72 -11.52
C LEU A 30 -11.54 -1.83 -10.71
N PHE A 31 -10.37 -2.28 -11.17
CA PHE A 31 -9.53 -3.23 -10.45
C PHE A 31 -9.18 -2.74 -9.04
N GLN A 32 -8.83 -1.46 -8.89
CA GLN A 32 -8.51 -0.88 -7.58
C GLN A 32 -9.73 -0.90 -6.66
N VAL A 33 -10.88 -0.37 -7.10
CA VAL A 33 -12.06 -0.27 -6.22
C VAL A 33 -12.71 -1.60 -5.93
N ALA A 34 -12.48 -2.63 -6.75
CA ALA A 34 -13.01 -3.96 -6.51
C ALA A 34 -12.39 -4.64 -5.26
N HIS A 35 -11.27 -4.13 -4.73
CA HIS A 35 -10.73 -4.53 -3.43
C HIS A 35 -11.49 -3.93 -2.22
N LEU A 36 -12.51 -3.08 -2.45
CA LEU A 36 -13.32 -2.46 -1.40
C LEU A 36 -14.69 -3.12 -1.22
N GLY A 37 -14.94 -4.25 -1.86
CA GLY A 37 -16.20 -4.99 -1.74
C GLY A 37 -16.48 -5.48 -0.32
N THR A 38 -17.76 -5.55 0.01
CA THR A 38 -18.26 -6.21 1.23
C THR A 38 -18.48 -7.71 0.97
N PRO A 39 -18.61 -8.54 2.03
CA PRO A 39 -18.83 -9.98 1.86
C PRO A 39 -20.09 -10.39 1.09
N SER A 40 -21.03 -9.46 0.85
CA SER A 40 -22.27 -9.72 0.10
C SER A 40 -22.23 -9.23 -1.36
N GLU A 41 -21.12 -8.63 -1.80
CA GLU A 41 -21.01 -7.97 -3.10
C GLU A 41 -20.19 -8.81 -4.10
N ASP A 42 -20.74 -9.96 -4.51
CA ASP A 42 -20.11 -10.89 -5.47
C ASP A 42 -19.67 -10.22 -6.80
N ILE A 43 -20.35 -9.13 -7.18
CA ILE A 43 -19.99 -8.30 -8.33
C ILE A 43 -18.55 -7.78 -8.28
N MET A 44 -17.98 -7.59 -7.08
CA MET A 44 -16.61 -7.13 -6.91
C MET A 44 -15.60 -8.22 -7.22
N ASP A 45 -15.89 -9.48 -6.87
CA ASP A 45 -15.05 -10.62 -7.25
C ASP A 45 -15.09 -10.84 -8.78
N GLU A 46 -16.27 -10.70 -9.40
CA GLU A 46 -16.40 -10.69 -10.86
C GLU A 46 -15.57 -9.57 -11.50
N ALA A 47 -15.62 -8.36 -10.93
CA ALA A 47 -14.86 -7.20 -11.41
C ALA A 47 -13.35 -7.41 -11.28
N LEU A 48 -12.88 -8.00 -10.17
CA LEU A 48 -11.48 -8.35 -9.95
C LEU A 48 -10.98 -9.33 -11.01
N SER A 49 -11.72 -10.42 -11.24
CA SER A 49 -11.33 -11.41 -12.24
C SER A 49 -11.34 -10.83 -13.65
N PHE A 50 -12.39 -10.09 -14.00
CA PHE A 50 -12.53 -9.46 -15.32
C PHE A 50 -11.38 -8.49 -15.60
N THR A 51 -11.12 -7.55 -14.68
CA THR A 51 -10.10 -6.52 -14.86
C THR A 51 -8.69 -7.09 -14.83
N ARG A 52 -8.38 -8.03 -13.94
CA ARG A 52 -7.07 -8.69 -13.88
C ARG A 52 -6.72 -9.36 -15.20
N ASN A 53 -7.61 -10.21 -15.72
CA ASN A 53 -7.39 -10.94 -16.97
C ASN A 53 -7.09 -9.99 -18.15
N HIS A 54 -7.84 -8.89 -18.24
CA HIS A 54 -7.64 -7.89 -19.29
C HIS A 54 -6.35 -7.10 -19.12
N LEU A 55 -6.05 -6.63 -17.91
CA LEU A 55 -4.83 -5.86 -17.63
C LEU A 55 -3.55 -6.69 -17.81
N GLU A 56 -3.58 -7.98 -17.45
CA GLU A 56 -2.46 -8.91 -17.67
C GLU A 56 -2.25 -9.23 -19.16
N SER A 57 -3.33 -9.28 -19.95
CA SER A 57 -3.23 -9.51 -21.40
C SER A 57 -2.51 -8.38 -22.16
N LEU A 58 -2.33 -7.20 -21.53
CA LEU A 58 -1.64 -6.06 -22.12
C LEU A 58 -0.13 -6.29 -22.30
N ASP A 59 0.45 -7.30 -21.63
CA ASP A 59 1.87 -7.68 -21.76
C ASP A 59 2.18 -8.38 -23.09
N GLY A 60 1.16 -8.76 -23.87
CA GLY A 60 1.33 -9.35 -25.20
C GLY A 60 2.02 -8.41 -26.20
N HIS A 61 2.92 -8.95 -27.01
CA HIS A 61 3.81 -8.24 -27.95
C HIS A 61 3.14 -7.23 -28.93
N ASN A 62 1.82 -7.22 -29.06
CA ASN A 62 1.08 -6.31 -29.95
C ASN A 62 0.37 -5.14 -29.21
N ALA A 63 0.16 -5.22 -27.89
CA ALA A 63 -0.56 -4.19 -27.12
C ALA A 63 0.37 -3.23 -26.37
N SER A 64 1.57 -3.69 -26.00
CA SER A 64 2.57 -2.90 -25.28
C SER A 64 3.14 -1.72 -26.07
N SER A 65 3.04 -1.72 -27.40
CA SER A 65 3.43 -0.59 -28.26
C SER A 65 2.41 0.56 -28.28
N ALA A 66 1.16 0.31 -27.86
CA ALA A 66 0.09 1.30 -27.86
C ALA A 66 -0.10 2.01 -26.51
N ILE A 67 0.45 1.47 -25.43
CA ILE A 67 0.32 2.00 -24.07
C ILE A 67 1.59 2.75 -23.68
N ALA A 68 1.43 3.94 -23.10
CA ALA A 68 2.57 4.71 -22.63
C ALA A 68 3.35 3.93 -21.56
N PRO A 69 4.69 3.87 -21.62
CA PRO A 69 5.50 3.04 -20.71
C PRO A 69 5.26 3.33 -19.21
N HIS A 70 5.01 4.60 -18.86
CA HIS A 70 4.72 4.98 -17.47
C HIS A 70 3.38 4.44 -16.98
N LEU A 71 2.36 4.41 -17.84
CA LEU A 71 1.05 3.82 -17.52
C LEU A 71 1.16 2.29 -17.39
N PHE A 72 1.90 1.65 -18.30
CA PHE A 72 2.15 0.22 -18.21
C PHE A 72 2.83 -0.16 -16.89
N LYS A 73 3.87 0.59 -16.49
CA LYS A 73 4.54 0.38 -15.21
C LYS A 73 3.59 0.55 -14.01
N HIS A 74 2.72 1.56 -14.05
CA HIS A 74 1.71 1.80 -13.01
C HIS A 74 0.71 0.63 -12.90
N ILE A 75 0.27 0.07 -14.04
CA ILE A 75 -0.60 -1.12 -14.08
C ILE A 75 0.12 -2.32 -13.46
N GLN A 76 1.37 -2.58 -13.83
CA GLN A 76 2.15 -3.68 -13.25
C GLN A 76 2.30 -3.55 -11.73
N ASN A 77 2.58 -2.33 -11.24
CA ASN A 77 2.68 -2.07 -9.81
C ASN A 77 1.35 -2.35 -9.10
N ALA A 78 0.22 -1.92 -9.69
CA ALA A 78 -1.12 -2.16 -9.16
C ALA A 78 -1.52 -3.64 -9.13
N LEU A 79 -1.22 -4.40 -10.20
CA LEU A 79 -1.51 -5.84 -10.27
C LEU A 79 -0.70 -6.62 -9.22
N TYR A 80 0.53 -6.18 -8.95
CA TYR A 80 1.39 -6.80 -7.92
C TYR A 80 0.93 -6.45 -6.50
N ILE A 81 0.72 -5.16 -6.21
CA ILE A 81 0.19 -4.69 -4.92
C ILE A 81 -0.94 -3.69 -5.19
N PRO A 82 -2.20 -4.09 -4.97
CA PRO A 82 -3.36 -3.20 -5.08
C PRO A 82 -3.27 -2.03 -4.10
N ARG A 83 -3.84 -0.88 -4.47
CA ARG A 83 -3.84 0.36 -3.68
C ARG A 83 -4.37 0.13 -2.26
N TYR A 84 -5.52 -0.55 -2.15
CA TYR A 84 -6.18 -0.79 -0.87
C TYR A 84 -5.63 -2.00 -0.11
N GLY A 85 -4.67 -2.72 -0.70
CA GLY A 85 -3.83 -3.71 -0.01
C GLY A 85 -2.46 -3.15 0.39
N ASN A 86 -2.26 -1.84 0.28
CA ASN A 86 -0.99 -1.16 0.53
C ASN A 86 -1.16 -0.04 1.56
N ILE A 87 -0.05 0.44 2.12
CA ILE A 87 -0.06 1.60 3.02
C ILE A 87 -0.02 2.91 2.22
N GLU A 88 -0.72 3.92 2.75
CA GLU A 88 -1.00 5.18 2.04
C GLU A 88 0.26 5.91 1.58
N VAL A 89 1.32 5.92 2.39
CA VAL A 89 2.59 6.58 2.04
C VAL A 89 3.32 5.92 0.88
N LEU A 90 3.22 4.58 0.73
CA LEU A 90 3.81 3.85 -0.39
C LEU A 90 2.98 4.05 -1.67
N VAL A 91 1.65 4.05 -1.53
CA VAL A 91 0.75 4.44 -2.62
C VAL A 91 1.10 5.84 -3.12
N ALA A 92 1.21 6.82 -2.21
CA ALA A 92 1.56 8.18 -2.56
C ALA A 92 2.94 8.26 -3.26
N ARG A 93 3.94 7.53 -2.74
CA ARG A 93 5.29 7.51 -3.32
C ARG A 93 5.31 6.98 -4.76
N GLU A 94 4.58 5.90 -5.03
CA GLU A 94 4.46 5.32 -6.36
C GLU A 94 3.68 6.25 -7.29
N TYR A 95 2.55 6.78 -6.80
CA TYR A 95 1.67 7.65 -7.58
C TYR A 95 2.34 8.99 -7.94
N ILE A 96 3.20 9.55 -7.09
CA ILE A 96 4.01 10.74 -7.43
C ILE A 96 4.87 10.47 -8.66
N SER A 97 5.51 9.30 -8.74
CA SER A 97 6.35 8.93 -9.89
C SER A 97 5.52 8.67 -11.15
N TYR A 98 4.35 8.06 -11.02
CA TYR A 98 3.41 7.89 -12.13
C TYR A 98 2.89 9.24 -12.65
N TYR A 99 2.40 10.09 -11.74
CA TYR A 99 1.78 11.39 -12.07
C TYR A 99 2.77 12.37 -12.69
N GLU A 100 4.04 12.34 -12.30
CA GLU A 100 5.10 13.16 -12.92
C GLU A 100 5.27 12.88 -14.42
N GLN A 101 4.96 11.68 -14.89
CA GLN A 101 5.08 11.29 -16.29
C GLN A 101 3.79 11.50 -17.10
N ASP A 102 2.68 11.84 -16.45
CA ASP A 102 1.41 12.10 -17.13
C ASP A 102 1.44 13.49 -17.77
N GLU A 103 1.23 13.59 -19.07
CA GLU A 103 1.26 14.87 -19.79
C GLU A 103 0.21 15.88 -19.30
N SER A 104 -0.86 15.41 -18.67
CA SER A 104 -1.96 16.23 -18.14
C SER A 104 -1.79 16.62 -16.67
N HIS A 105 -0.64 16.32 -16.05
CA HIS A 105 -0.44 16.56 -14.64
C HIS A 105 -0.45 18.06 -14.30
N ASN A 106 -0.93 18.37 -13.09
CA ASN A 106 -0.89 19.70 -12.54
C ASN A 106 0.43 19.88 -11.78
N GLU A 107 1.27 20.81 -12.23
CA GLU A 107 2.58 21.08 -11.64
C GLU A 107 2.52 21.50 -10.17
N ILE A 108 1.47 22.24 -9.76
CA ILE A 108 1.29 22.68 -8.37
C ILE A 108 1.00 21.47 -7.48
N ILE A 109 0.10 20.58 -7.90
CA ILE A 109 -0.23 19.35 -7.17
C ILE A 109 1.00 18.45 -7.07
N LEU A 110 1.73 18.25 -8.17
CA LEU A 110 2.94 17.41 -8.17
C LEU A 110 4.01 17.97 -7.21
N LYS A 111 4.28 19.28 -7.29
CA LYS A 111 5.23 19.95 -6.39
C LYS A 111 4.81 19.82 -4.93
N PHE A 112 3.53 20.03 -4.63
CA PHE A 112 2.99 19.87 -3.29
C PHE A 112 3.16 18.43 -2.77
N ALA A 113 2.82 17.43 -3.58
CA ALA A 113 2.95 16.02 -3.22
C ALA A 113 4.41 15.64 -2.94
N LYS A 114 5.36 16.10 -3.76
CA LYS A 114 6.81 15.88 -3.53
C LYS A 114 7.30 16.50 -2.22
N LEU A 115 6.90 17.74 -1.94
CA LEU A 115 7.26 18.42 -0.69
C LEU A 115 6.67 17.68 0.53
N ASN A 116 5.40 17.30 0.45
CA ASN A 116 4.73 16.55 1.51
C ASN A 116 5.43 15.21 1.78
N PHE A 117 5.74 14.46 0.73
CA PHE A 117 6.45 13.18 0.86
C PHE A 117 7.84 13.34 1.49
N ASN A 118 8.63 14.31 1.02
CA ASN A 118 9.96 14.58 1.59
C ASN A 118 9.89 14.95 3.07
N PHE A 119 8.85 15.69 3.47
CA PHE A 119 8.64 16.04 4.87
C PHE A 119 8.24 14.83 5.72
N CYS A 120 7.34 13.96 5.23
CA CYS A 120 7.04 12.67 5.89
C CYS A 120 8.28 11.79 6.02
N GLN A 121 9.12 11.70 4.97
CA GLN A 121 10.34 10.92 4.99
C GLN A 121 11.35 11.46 6.02
N PHE A 122 11.51 12.78 6.09
CA PHE A 122 12.37 13.42 7.08
C PHE A 122 11.94 13.07 8.52
N LEU A 123 10.64 13.17 8.82
CA LEU A 123 10.11 12.80 10.13
C LEU A 123 10.31 11.32 10.44
N CYS A 124 10.08 10.44 9.47
CA CYS A 124 10.32 9.00 9.60
C CYS A 124 11.77 8.70 10.01
N ILE A 125 12.75 9.36 9.40
CA ILE A 125 14.17 9.22 9.76
C ILE A 125 14.42 9.66 11.22
N GLN A 126 13.89 10.82 11.63
CA GLN A 126 14.05 11.32 13.00
C GLN A 126 13.41 10.39 14.04
N GLU A 127 12.25 9.81 13.71
CA GLU A 127 11.55 8.84 14.55
C GLU A 127 12.37 7.56 14.72
N ILE A 128 12.91 7.01 13.62
CA ILE A 128 13.76 5.82 13.65
C ILE A 128 15.06 6.08 14.44
N GLU A 129 15.70 7.23 14.28
CA GLU A 129 16.87 7.62 15.08
C GLU A 129 16.55 7.67 16.58
N THR A 130 15.39 8.25 16.93
CA THR A 130 14.91 8.33 18.31
C THR A 130 14.64 6.94 18.89
N LEU A 131 13.98 6.07 18.13
CA LEU A 131 13.69 4.69 18.52
C LEU A 131 14.98 3.87 18.68
N THR A 132 15.91 3.99 17.74
CA THR A 132 17.19 3.29 17.77
C THR A 132 18.01 3.69 18.99
N ARG A 133 18.08 4.98 19.32
CA ARG A 133 18.77 5.46 20.52
C ARG A 133 18.13 4.91 21.79
N TRP A 134 16.80 5.05 21.90
CA TRP A 134 16.05 4.53 23.04
C TRP A 134 16.21 3.01 23.22
N TRP A 135 16.21 2.25 22.12
CA TRP A 135 16.40 0.79 22.16
C TRP A 135 17.79 0.40 22.65
N LYS A 136 18.83 1.11 22.19
CA LYS A 136 20.20 0.92 22.66
C LYS A 136 20.35 1.25 24.14
N ASP A 137 19.71 2.32 24.61
CA ASP A 137 19.78 2.73 26.02
C ASP A 137 19.13 1.72 26.97
N LEU A 138 18.11 0.97 26.51
CA LEU A 138 17.53 -0.14 27.29
C LEU A 138 18.47 -1.33 27.45
N ASP A 139 19.35 -1.53 26.45
CA ASP A 139 20.37 -2.58 26.41
C ASP A 139 19.77 -3.97 26.73
N LEU A 140 18.65 -4.30 26.10
CA LEU A 140 18.01 -5.61 26.29
C LEU A 140 18.78 -6.73 25.59
N ALA A 141 19.47 -6.43 24.49
CA ALA A 141 20.27 -7.40 23.75
C ALA A 141 21.39 -8.00 24.60
N SER A 142 21.98 -7.24 25.54
CA SER A 142 22.99 -7.77 26.46
C SER A 142 22.40 -8.64 27.57
N LYS A 143 21.13 -8.41 27.93
CA LYS A 143 20.43 -9.06 29.06
C LYS A 143 19.67 -10.31 28.62
N LEU A 144 19.20 -10.33 27.38
CA LEU A 144 18.29 -11.33 26.86
C LEU A 144 18.77 -11.75 25.46
N PRO A 145 19.53 -12.85 25.34
CA PRO A 145 20.24 -13.23 24.11
C PRO A 145 19.33 -13.68 22.98
N HIS A 146 18.04 -13.91 23.25
CA HIS A 146 17.04 -14.36 22.27
C HIS A 146 16.28 -13.19 21.62
N ILE A 147 16.49 -11.94 22.05
CA ILE A 147 15.77 -10.78 21.51
C ILE A 147 16.28 -10.42 20.12
N ARG A 148 15.32 -10.20 19.22
CA ARG A 148 15.56 -9.78 17.83
C ARG A 148 15.56 -8.25 17.73
N ASP A 149 16.42 -7.70 16.86
CA ASP A 149 16.35 -6.27 16.52
C ASP A 149 15.25 -6.04 15.48
N ARG A 150 14.22 -5.28 15.86
CA ARG A 150 12.99 -5.04 15.08
C ARG A 150 12.58 -3.57 15.00
N VAL A 151 13.52 -2.65 15.21
CA VAL A 151 13.22 -1.19 15.26
C VAL A 151 12.48 -0.73 14.01
N VAL A 152 12.97 -1.12 12.82
CA VAL A 152 12.40 -0.67 11.54
C VAL A 152 11.04 -1.30 11.29
N GLU A 153 10.88 -2.59 11.55
CA GLU A 153 9.60 -3.29 11.39
C GLU A 153 8.52 -2.73 12.32
N CYS A 154 8.87 -2.44 13.57
CA CYS A 154 7.94 -1.86 14.55
C CYS A 154 7.56 -0.42 14.19
N HIS A 155 8.51 0.38 13.69
CA HIS A 155 8.23 1.72 13.17
C HIS A 155 7.35 1.65 11.92
N PHE A 156 7.66 0.75 10.98
CA PHE A 156 6.90 0.56 9.75
C PHE A 156 5.44 0.17 10.01
N MET A 157 5.20 -0.72 10.98
CA MET A 157 3.85 -1.06 11.46
C MET A 157 3.09 0.17 11.98
N SER A 158 3.78 1.04 12.73
CA SER A 158 3.19 2.28 13.26
C SER A 158 2.91 3.30 12.15
N LEU A 159 3.77 3.37 11.14
CA LEU A 159 3.61 4.21 9.95
C LEU A 159 2.42 3.78 9.10
N GLY A 160 2.13 2.48 9.04
CA GLY A 160 0.96 1.95 8.36
C GLY A 160 -0.38 2.38 8.97
N ALA A 161 -0.42 2.69 10.27
CA ALA A 161 -1.64 3.12 10.96
C ALA A 161 -1.96 4.61 10.71
N TYR A 162 -0.93 5.46 10.62
CA TYR A 162 -1.07 6.90 10.34
C TYR A 162 0.26 7.48 9.86
N PHE A 163 0.28 8.02 8.64
CA PHE A 163 1.49 8.55 8.01
C PHE A 163 1.61 10.09 8.12
N GLU A 164 0.55 10.77 8.56
CA GLU A 164 0.49 12.22 8.67
C GLU A 164 1.41 12.75 9.77
N GLN A 165 1.88 13.97 9.57
CA GLN A 165 2.97 14.53 10.37
C GLN A 165 2.57 14.79 11.81
N GLN A 166 1.32 15.19 12.07
CA GLN A 166 0.82 15.44 13.42
C GLN A 166 0.88 14.20 14.34
N TYR A 167 0.96 12.99 13.77
CA TYR A 167 0.97 11.74 14.52
C TYR A 167 2.38 11.20 14.82
N SER A 168 3.43 12.00 14.59
CA SER A 168 4.83 11.59 14.82
C SER A 168 5.08 11.04 16.23
N LEU A 169 4.64 11.75 17.28
CA LEU A 169 4.75 11.27 18.66
C LEU A 169 3.97 9.95 18.86
N GLY A 170 2.78 9.85 18.26
CA GLY A 170 1.98 8.63 18.28
C GLY A 170 2.71 7.45 17.65
N ARG A 171 3.45 7.66 16.55
CA ARG A 171 4.23 6.59 15.89
C ARG A 171 5.38 6.12 16.76
N ILE A 172 6.09 7.06 17.41
CA ILE A 172 7.16 6.71 18.35
C ILE A 172 6.61 5.88 19.51
N ILE A 173 5.49 6.30 20.12
CA ILE A 173 4.89 5.59 21.25
C ILE A 173 4.45 4.17 20.84
N VAL A 174 3.72 4.05 19.73
CA VAL A 174 3.27 2.73 19.23
C VAL A 174 4.46 1.85 18.90
N ALA A 175 5.48 2.36 18.22
CA ALA A 175 6.67 1.57 17.90
C ALA A 175 7.37 1.05 19.16
N LYS A 176 7.52 1.87 20.20
CA LYS A 176 8.08 1.42 21.49
C LYS A 176 7.26 0.31 22.15
N ILE A 177 5.93 0.46 22.16
CA ILE A 177 5.02 -0.56 22.72
C ILE A 177 5.14 -1.86 21.92
N THR A 178 5.11 -1.78 20.58
CA THR A 178 5.24 -2.94 19.69
C THR A 178 6.57 -3.65 19.91
N MET A 179 7.68 -2.91 20.06
CA MET A 179 8.99 -3.50 20.36
C MET A 179 9.01 -4.26 21.69
N ILE A 180 8.36 -3.73 22.73
CA ILE A 180 8.25 -4.42 24.03
C ILE A 180 7.37 -5.68 23.90
N VAL A 181 6.26 -5.59 23.17
CA VAL A 181 5.38 -6.74 22.92
C VAL A 181 6.13 -7.85 22.20
N VAL A 182 6.95 -7.53 21.19
CA VAL A 182 7.80 -8.51 20.49
C VAL A 182 8.76 -9.23 21.44
N VAL A 183 9.33 -8.53 22.42
CA VAL A 183 10.20 -9.17 23.43
C VAL A 183 9.42 -10.13 24.33
N VAL A 184 8.21 -9.73 24.75
CA VAL A 184 7.35 -10.57 25.57
C VAL A 184 6.90 -11.81 24.80
N ASP A 185 6.50 -11.64 23.54
CA ASP A 185 6.14 -12.70 22.61
C ASP A 185 7.29 -13.70 22.42
N ASP A 186 8.51 -13.21 22.12
CA ASP A 186 9.73 -14.03 22.00
C ASP A 186 10.00 -14.84 23.28
N THR A 187 9.67 -14.29 24.45
CA THR A 187 9.84 -14.97 25.75
C THR A 187 8.84 -16.13 25.90
N TYR A 188 7.56 -15.93 25.54
CA TYR A 188 6.55 -16.97 25.62
C TYR A 188 6.73 -18.07 24.57
N ASP A 189 7.18 -17.72 23.37
CA ASP A 189 7.40 -18.67 22.27
C ASP A 189 8.63 -19.57 22.51
N ALA A 190 9.74 -19.00 22.99
CA ALA A 190 11.00 -19.72 23.06
C ALA A 190 11.35 -20.23 24.46
N TYR A 191 10.82 -19.62 25.52
CA TYR A 191 11.36 -19.77 26.87
C TYR A 191 10.33 -20.14 27.95
N ALA A 192 9.03 -20.01 27.71
CA ALA A 192 8.02 -20.44 28.67
C ALA A 192 7.83 -21.96 28.62
N THR A 193 8.00 -22.63 29.76
CA THR A 193 7.58 -24.04 29.93
C THR A 193 6.19 -24.08 30.53
N LEU A 194 5.30 -24.90 29.95
CA LEU A 194 4.02 -25.21 30.56
C LEU A 194 4.29 -26.09 31.79
N ILE A 195 4.28 -25.49 32.97
CA ILE A 195 4.33 -26.20 34.25
C ILE A 195 2.94 -26.78 34.54
#